data_AF-A0A0K8T5M9-F1
#
_entry.id   AF-A0A0K8T5M9-F1
#
_cell.length_a   1.000
_cell.length_b   1.000
_cell.length_c   1.000
_cell.angle_alpha   90.00
_cell.angle_beta   90.00
_cell.angle_gamma   90.00
#
_symmetry.space_group_name_H-M   'P 1'
#
loop_
_entity.id
_entity.type
_entity.pdbx_description
1 polymer ?
#
loop_
_entity_poly.entity_id
_entity_poly.type
_entity_poly.pdbx_seq_one_letter_code
_entity_poly.pdbx_strand_id
1 'polypeptide(L)'
;MSDLKKKYRCCSSWKLVVHILDVIWLALILLFQGTVMNYYIITHYSTTNTPYFFFVADFFCLATFIGTLSTAYSHLRKVSAIQNSVISLRRDPPKISHFGLLPLSYVSWLFYVSVLVTKIVIIFSRETLLRSLVPVDFFGPQLLKVTMTLAAIVFLLLLEGHNWSKRGTPRYSYITSTCAKTGIELLDSVALLSILLDDHPHDLTGGMKDLILGIAAFNFFLPA
;
A
#
# COMPACT_ATOMS: atom_id res chain seq x y z
N MET A 1 38.39 13.38 15.37
CA MET A 1 38.10 12.50 14.20
C MET A 1 37.34 11.22 14.58
N SER A 2 37.42 10.74 15.81
CA SER A 2 36.69 9.58 16.36
C SER A 2 35.17 9.82 16.52
N ASP A 3 34.75 11.00 16.98
CA ASP A 3 33.32 11.30 17.25
C ASP A 3 32.46 11.43 15.99
N LEU A 4 33.01 11.97 14.90
CA LEU A 4 32.32 12.01 13.61
C LEU A 4 32.04 10.57 13.11
N LYS A 5 33.04 9.68 13.15
CA LYS A 5 32.88 8.28 12.74
C LYS A 5 31.81 7.53 13.56
N LYS A 6 31.64 7.88 14.84
CA LYS A 6 30.62 7.28 15.74
C LYS A 6 29.21 7.81 15.42
N LYS A 7 29.07 9.12 15.15
CA LYS A 7 27.81 9.76 14.76
C LYS A 7 27.30 9.28 13.40
N TYR A 8 28.19 9.09 12.41
CA TYR A 8 27.84 8.54 11.10
C TYR A 8 27.42 7.06 11.15
N ARG A 9 28.03 6.24 12.01
CA ARG A 9 27.65 4.83 12.17
C ARG A 9 26.27 4.67 12.83
N CYS A 10 25.99 5.48 13.85
CA CYS A 10 24.71 5.46 14.57
C CYS A 10 23.52 5.92 13.67
N CYS A 11 23.72 6.96 12.85
CA CYS A 11 22.70 7.37 11.88
C CYS A 11 22.46 6.33 10.77
N SER A 12 23.47 5.52 10.43
CA SER A 12 23.32 4.47 9.41
C SER A 12 22.57 3.25 9.95
N SER A 13 22.81 2.86 11.20
CA SER A 13 22.09 1.74 11.83
C SER A 13 20.63 2.11 12.13
N TRP A 14 20.37 3.35 12.56
CA TRP A 14 18.99 3.82 12.79
C TRP A 14 18.13 3.77 11.52
N LYS A 15 18.66 4.22 10.38
CA LYS A 15 17.96 4.16 9.09
C LYS A 15 17.64 2.73 8.65
N LEU A 16 18.54 1.79 8.93
CA LEU A 16 18.31 0.37 8.64
C LEU A 16 17.19 -0.19 9.54
N VAL A 17 17.20 0.12 10.83
CA VAL A 17 16.15 -0.32 11.76
C VAL A 17 14.78 0.21 11.33
N VAL A 18 14.68 1.50 11.00
CA VAL A 18 13.42 2.10 10.51
C VAL A 18 12.92 1.39 9.26
N HIS A 19 13.81 1.09 8.30
CA HIS A 19 13.42 0.38 7.08
C HIS A 19 12.96 -1.06 7.35
N ILE A 20 13.61 -1.78 8.27
CA ILE A 20 13.19 -3.14 8.65
C ILE A 20 11.81 -3.09 9.31
N LEU A 21 11.58 -2.12 10.21
CA LEU A 21 10.28 -1.94 10.85
C LEU A 21 9.19 -1.60 9.85
N ASP A 22 9.47 -0.74 8.88
CA ASP A 22 8.54 -0.39 7.79
C ASP A 22 8.14 -1.62 6.95
N VAL A 23 9.13 -2.41 6.51
CA VAL A 23 8.87 -3.67 5.78
C VAL A 23 8.03 -4.65 6.61
N ILE A 24 8.34 -4.81 7.90
CA ILE A 24 7.59 -5.70 8.80
C ILE A 24 6.15 -5.21 8.94
N TRP A 25 5.95 -3.91 9.19
CA TRP A 25 4.64 -3.33 9.40
C TRP A 25 3.77 -3.43 8.13
N LEU A 26 4.35 -3.13 6.98
CA LEU A 26 3.72 -3.29 5.68
C LEU A 26 3.32 -4.75 5.40
N ALA A 27 4.21 -5.70 5.69
CA ALA A 27 3.92 -7.12 5.55
C ALA A 27 2.77 -7.58 6.47
N LEU A 28 2.75 -7.14 7.73
CA LEU A 28 1.69 -7.47 8.68
C LEU A 28 0.33 -6.91 8.22
N ILE A 29 0.30 -5.66 7.74
CA ILE A 29 -0.93 -5.05 7.22
C ILE A 29 -1.43 -5.79 5.98
N LEU A 30 -0.55 -6.11 5.03
CA LEU A 30 -0.94 -6.85 3.82
C LEU A 30 -1.47 -8.26 4.14
N LEU A 31 -0.82 -8.98 5.06
CA LEU A 31 -1.26 -10.29 5.50
C LEU A 31 -2.62 -10.23 6.20
N PHE A 32 -2.79 -9.29 7.12
CA PHE A 32 -4.06 -9.08 7.82
C PHE A 32 -5.17 -8.72 6.83
N GLN A 33 -4.94 -7.73 5.97
CA GLN A 33 -5.90 -7.24 5.00
C GLN A 33 -6.30 -8.34 3.99
N GLY A 34 -5.32 -9.07 3.44
CA GLY A 34 -5.57 -10.17 2.53
C GLY A 34 -6.37 -11.31 3.18
N THR A 35 -6.00 -11.70 4.40
CA THR A 35 -6.67 -12.77 5.15
C THR A 35 -8.13 -12.42 5.46
N VAL A 36 -8.39 -11.20 5.92
CA VAL A 36 -9.75 -10.75 6.25
C VAL A 36 -10.62 -10.73 4.98
N MET A 37 -10.14 -10.15 3.87
CA MET A 37 -10.92 -10.15 2.63
C MET A 37 -11.14 -11.56 2.06
N ASN A 38 -10.15 -12.45 2.15
CA ASN A 38 -10.31 -13.83 1.71
C ASN A 38 -11.32 -14.60 2.57
N TYR A 39 -11.37 -14.32 3.88
CA TYR A 39 -12.39 -14.89 4.77
C TYR A 39 -13.82 -14.53 4.32
N TYR A 40 -14.07 -13.26 3.97
CA TYR A 40 -15.37 -12.83 3.44
C TYR A 40 -15.74 -13.56 2.14
N ILE A 41 -14.77 -13.74 1.24
CA ILE A 41 -15.01 -14.43 -0.03
C ILE A 41 -15.27 -15.93 0.20
N ILE A 42 -14.46 -16.62 1.02
CA ILE A 42 -14.55 -18.07 1.25
C ILE A 42 -15.84 -18.46 1.94
N THR A 43 -16.25 -17.70 2.96
CA THR A 43 -17.47 -17.98 3.74
C THR A 43 -18.69 -18.07 2.83
N HIS A 44 -18.70 -17.32 1.72
CA HIS A 44 -19.82 -17.28 0.78
C HIS A 44 -19.64 -18.13 -0.48
N TYR A 45 -18.40 -18.48 -0.84
CA TYR A 45 -18.06 -19.33 -2.00
C TYR A 45 -17.69 -20.77 -1.59
N SER A 46 -18.35 -21.32 -0.57
CA SER A 46 -18.02 -22.63 0.01
C SER A 46 -18.09 -23.81 -0.97
N THR A 47 -18.75 -23.64 -2.12
CA THR A 47 -18.94 -24.68 -3.14
C THR A 47 -17.88 -24.69 -4.25
N THR A 48 -17.02 -23.67 -4.35
CA THR A 48 -16.04 -23.56 -5.45
C THR A 48 -14.63 -23.33 -4.90
N ASN A 49 -13.60 -23.93 -5.52
CA ASN A 49 -12.20 -23.75 -5.13
C ASN A 49 -11.56 -22.41 -5.58
N THR A 50 -12.28 -21.59 -6.35
CA THR A 50 -11.80 -20.30 -6.87
C THR A 50 -11.26 -19.33 -5.82
N PRO A 51 -11.86 -19.21 -4.61
CA PRO A 51 -11.38 -18.29 -3.58
C PRO A 51 -9.93 -18.51 -3.14
N TYR A 52 -9.41 -19.75 -3.24
CA TYR A 52 -8.04 -20.05 -2.84
C TYR A 52 -6.98 -19.42 -3.76
N PHE A 53 -7.32 -19.08 -5.00
CA PHE A 53 -6.40 -18.35 -5.89
C PHE A 53 -6.08 -16.95 -5.37
N PHE A 54 -6.96 -16.33 -4.57
CA PHE A 54 -6.67 -15.02 -3.98
C PHE A 54 -5.55 -15.06 -2.96
N PHE A 55 -5.36 -16.17 -2.24
CA PHE A 55 -4.18 -16.34 -1.36
C PHE A 55 -2.87 -16.37 -2.16
N VAL A 56 -2.90 -16.99 -3.34
CA VAL A 56 -1.73 -17.00 -4.24
C VAL A 56 -1.44 -15.58 -4.74
N ALA A 57 -2.47 -14.84 -5.14
CA ALA A 57 -2.33 -13.43 -5.52
C ALA A 57 -1.75 -12.58 -4.38
N ASP A 58 -2.23 -12.75 -3.14
CA ASP A 58 -1.73 -12.05 -1.95
C ASP A 58 -0.25 -12.36 -1.67
N PHE A 59 0.16 -13.62 -1.85
CA PHE A 59 1.56 -14.01 -1.74
C PHE A 59 2.44 -13.30 -2.76
N PHE A 60 1.98 -13.19 -4.02
CA PHE A 60 2.69 -12.43 -5.04
C PHE A 60 2.70 -10.93 -4.73
N CYS A 61 1.62 -10.36 -4.19
CA CYS A 61 1.61 -8.97 -3.72
C CYS A 61 2.67 -8.75 -2.63
N LEU A 62 2.73 -9.62 -1.63
CA LEU A 62 3.75 -9.54 -0.59
C LEU A 62 5.17 -9.66 -1.16
N ALA A 63 5.40 -10.62 -2.06
CA ALA A 63 6.71 -10.82 -2.69
C ALA A 63 7.15 -9.61 -3.51
N THR A 64 6.24 -9.01 -4.29
CA THR A 64 6.54 -7.80 -5.07
C THR A 64 6.88 -6.61 -4.18
N PHE A 65 6.15 -6.40 -3.08
CA PHE A 65 6.45 -5.32 -2.12
C PHE A 65 7.80 -5.51 -1.42
N ILE A 66 8.09 -6.72 -0.92
CA ILE A 66 9.39 -7.03 -0.31
C ILE A 66 10.53 -6.87 -1.32
N GLY A 67 10.34 -7.35 -2.56
CA GLY A 67 11.32 -7.23 -3.63
C GLY A 67 11.60 -5.78 -4.01
N THR A 68 10.55 -4.96 -4.12
CA THR A 68 10.64 -3.53 -4.41
C THR A 68 11.41 -2.78 -3.32
N LEU A 69 11.06 -2.96 -2.04
CA LEU A 69 11.74 -2.32 -0.91
C LEU A 69 13.19 -2.80 -0.75
N SER A 70 13.45 -4.10 -0.95
CA SER A 70 14.80 -4.66 -0.90
C SER A 70 15.70 -4.10 -2.01
N THR A 71 15.15 -3.92 -3.20
CA THR A 71 15.86 -3.33 -4.35
C THR A 71 16.13 -1.84 -4.10
N ALA A 72 15.15 -1.11 -3.57
CA ALA A 72 15.30 0.29 -3.19
C ALA A 72 16.41 0.48 -2.15
N TYR A 73 16.41 -0.33 -1.09
CA TYR A 73 17.44 -0.32 -0.05
C TYR A 73 18.83 -0.67 -0.60
N SER A 74 18.92 -1.71 -1.43
CA SER A 74 20.17 -2.14 -2.05
C SER A 74 20.78 -1.06 -2.94
N HIS A 75 19.94 -0.38 -3.73
CA HIS A 75 20.36 0.74 -4.56
C HIS A 75 20.86 1.91 -3.71
N LEU A 76 20.13 2.27 -2.65
CA LEU A 76 20.53 3.35 -1.74
C LEU A 76 21.86 3.06 -1.04
N ARG A 77 22.10 1.80 -0.64
CA ARG A 77 23.36 1.36 -0.06
C ARG A 77 24.52 1.51 -1.06
N LYS A 78 24.32 1.09 -2.31
CA LYS A 78 25.32 1.25 -3.39
C LYS A 78 25.66 2.72 -3.64
N VAL A 79 24.64 3.58 -3.80
CA VAL A 79 24.83 5.03 -4.00
C VAL A 79 25.55 5.67 -2.81
N SER A 80 25.17 5.31 -1.58
CA SER A 80 25.82 5.83 -0.37
C SER A 80 27.28 5.39 -0.24
N ALA A 81 27.60 4.16 -0.64
CA ALA A 81 28.97 3.65 -0.66
C ALA A 81 29.84 4.40 -1.68
N ILE A 82 29.30 4.61 -2.89
CA ILE A 82 29.97 5.38 -3.96
C ILE A 82 30.17 6.83 -3.49
N GLN A 83 29.15 7.47 -2.94
CA GLN A 83 29.26 8.86 -2.49
C GLN A 83 30.28 9.02 -1.36
N ASN A 84 30.38 8.06 -0.43
CA ASN A 84 31.43 8.09 0.60
C ASN A 84 32.84 7.96 0.01
N SER A 85 33.02 7.16 -1.05
CA SER A 85 34.31 7.06 -1.77
C SER A 85 34.63 8.30 -2.64
N VAL A 86 33.62 8.98 -3.17
CA VAL A 86 33.78 10.22 -3.96
C VAL A 86 33.97 11.44 -3.06
N ILE A 87 33.42 11.47 -1.84
CA ILE A 87 33.72 12.52 -0.85
C ILE A 87 35.22 12.51 -0.47
N SER A 88 35.90 11.36 -0.54
CA SER A 88 37.37 11.30 -0.41
C SER A 88 38.15 11.74 -1.67
N LEU A 89 37.51 11.85 -2.83
CA LEU A 89 38.11 12.19 -4.13
C LEU A 89 37.28 13.28 -4.81
N ARG A 90 37.54 14.55 -4.44
CA ARG A 90 36.84 15.75 -4.95
C ARG A 90 36.78 15.78 -6.50
N ARG A 91 35.63 16.28 -7.01
CA ARG A 91 35.23 16.58 -8.41
C ARG A 91 34.57 15.43 -9.19
N ASP A 92 33.28 15.23 -8.94
CA ASP A 92 32.20 15.60 -9.87
C ASP A 92 30.90 14.92 -9.44
N PRO A 93 29.73 15.56 -9.58
CA PRO A 93 28.46 14.92 -9.25
C PRO A 93 28.26 13.72 -10.20
N PRO A 94 28.06 12.50 -9.67
CA PRO A 94 27.77 11.36 -10.53
C PRO A 94 26.46 11.65 -11.30
N LYS A 95 26.47 11.43 -12.62
CA LYS A 95 25.24 11.32 -13.41
C LYS A 95 24.50 10.08 -12.93
N ILE A 96 23.69 10.24 -11.88
CA ILE A 96 22.73 9.25 -11.43
C ILE A 96 21.72 9.14 -12.56
N SER A 97 21.61 7.95 -13.15
CA SER A 97 20.59 7.62 -14.15
C SER A 97 19.24 8.17 -13.69
N HIS A 98 18.70 9.10 -14.49
CA HIS A 98 17.39 9.71 -14.26
C HIS A 98 16.24 8.71 -14.46
N PHE A 99 16.54 7.53 -15.02
CA PHE A 99 15.60 6.42 -15.18
C PHE A 99 15.39 5.72 -13.82
N GLY A 100 14.49 6.34 -13.05
CA GLY A 100 13.52 5.65 -12.23
C GLY A 100 14.09 4.86 -11.05
N LEU A 101 14.32 5.54 -9.92
CA LEU A 101 14.33 4.88 -8.61
C LEU A 101 12.92 4.45 -8.14
N LEU A 102 11.87 4.79 -8.91
CA LEU A 102 10.45 4.65 -8.55
C LEU A 102 9.61 3.62 -9.37
N PRO A 103 10.01 3.07 -10.54
CA PRO A 103 9.10 2.30 -11.40
C PRO A 103 8.63 1.02 -10.71
N LEU A 104 9.47 0.40 -9.88
CA LEU A 104 9.10 -0.81 -9.14
C LEU A 104 8.02 -0.54 -8.08
N SER A 105 8.01 0.64 -7.45
CA SER A 105 6.96 1.03 -6.49
C SER A 105 5.61 1.18 -7.17
N TYR A 106 5.60 1.77 -8.37
CA TYR A 106 4.39 1.91 -9.17
C TYR A 106 3.86 0.56 -9.65
N VAL A 107 4.75 -0.33 -10.10
CA VAL A 107 4.36 -1.69 -10.52
C VAL A 107 3.81 -2.51 -9.34
N SER A 108 4.45 -2.47 -8.18
CA SER A 108 3.95 -3.18 -7.00
C SER A 108 2.61 -2.61 -6.53
N TRP A 109 2.46 -1.28 -6.55
CA TRP A 109 1.20 -0.62 -6.20
C TRP A 109 0.06 -1.02 -7.15
N LEU A 110 0.28 -0.93 -8.47
CA LEU A 110 -0.72 -1.31 -9.48
C LEU A 110 -1.12 -2.77 -9.35
N PHE A 111 -0.16 -3.67 -9.12
CA PHE A 111 -0.46 -5.09 -8.91
C PHE A 111 -1.32 -5.29 -7.66
N TYR A 112 -0.97 -4.67 -6.54
CA TYR A 112 -1.74 -4.73 -5.31
C TYR A 112 -3.15 -4.15 -5.46
N VAL A 113 -3.27 -2.96 -6.05
CA VAL A 113 -4.58 -2.32 -6.29
C VAL A 113 -5.46 -3.19 -7.18
N SER A 114 -4.90 -3.81 -8.23
CA SER A 114 -5.65 -4.69 -9.11
C SER A 114 -6.26 -5.87 -8.34
N VAL A 115 -5.47 -6.50 -7.47
CA VAL A 115 -5.94 -7.60 -6.61
C VAL A 115 -6.98 -7.10 -5.60
N LEU A 116 -6.70 -5.98 -4.92
CA LEU A 116 -7.59 -5.39 -3.92
C LEU A 116 -8.95 -5.02 -4.53
N VAL A 117 -8.95 -4.26 -5.61
CA VAL A 117 -10.16 -3.81 -6.31
C VAL A 117 -10.96 -5.02 -6.80
N THR A 118 -10.30 -6.05 -7.34
CA THR A 118 -10.99 -7.29 -7.74
C THR A 118 -11.74 -7.92 -6.56
N LYS A 119 -11.12 -7.99 -5.38
CA LYS A 119 -11.80 -8.50 -4.18
C LYS A 119 -12.95 -7.60 -3.73
N ILE A 120 -12.76 -6.28 -3.74
CA ILE A 120 -13.81 -5.30 -3.42
C ILE A 120 -15.01 -5.51 -4.37
N VAL A 121 -14.77 -5.54 -5.68
CA VAL A 121 -15.81 -5.77 -6.69
C VAL A 121 -16.54 -7.08 -6.42
N ILE A 122 -15.83 -8.19 -6.18
CA ILE A 122 -16.48 -9.49 -5.89
C ILE A 122 -17.36 -9.44 -4.65
N ILE A 123 -16.91 -8.75 -3.59
CA ILE A 123 -17.65 -8.59 -2.33
C ILE A 123 -18.91 -7.74 -2.56
N PHE A 124 -18.80 -6.61 -3.25
CA PHE A 124 -19.91 -5.66 -3.45
C PHE A 124 -20.88 -6.04 -4.58
N SER A 125 -20.44 -6.78 -5.60
CA SER A 125 -21.33 -7.28 -6.67
C SER A 125 -22.32 -8.35 -6.18
N ARG A 126 -22.14 -8.89 -4.97
CA ARG A 126 -23.01 -9.94 -4.41
C ARG A 126 -23.86 -9.38 -3.28
N GLU A 127 -25.09 -8.99 -3.60
CA GLU A 127 -26.04 -8.48 -2.59
C GLU A 127 -26.32 -9.48 -1.46
N THR A 128 -26.26 -10.78 -1.73
CA THR A 128 -26.47 -11.82 -0.72
C THR A 128 -25.36 -11.86 0.32
N LEU A 129 -24.13 -11.51 -0.06
CA LEU A 129 -23.00 -11.42 0.84
C LEU A 129 -23.21 -10.23 1.77
N LEU A 130 -23.50 -9.05 1.21
CA LEU A 130 -23.76 -7.83 1.97
C LEU A 130 -24.87 -8.00 3.02
N ARG A 131 -25.96 -8.69 2.68
CA ARG A 131 -27.08 -8.96 3.61
C ARG A 131 -26.75 -9.93 4.74
N SER A 132 -25.72 -10.76 4.58
CA SER A 132 -25.31 -11.74 5.60
C SER A 132 -24.39 -11.15 6.66
N LEU A 133 -23.88 -9.93 6.46
CA LEU A 133 -23.00 -9.24 7.41
C LEU A 133 -23.84 -8.62 8.53
N VAL A 134 -23.92 -9.31 9.68
CA VAL A 134 -24.59 -8.79 10.87
C VAL A 134 -23.70 -7.71 11.52
N PRO A 135 -24.22 -6.51 11.84
CA PRO A 135 -23.44 -5.42 12.44
C PRO A 135 -22.79 -5.75 13.79
N VAL A 136 -23.36 -6.70 14.52
CA VAL A 136 -22.94 -7.11 15.86
C VAL A 136 -21.77 -8.10 15.83
N ASP A 137 -21.54 -8.74 14.69
CA ASP A 137 -20.48 -9.73 14.55
C ASP A 137 -19.11 -9.07 14.38
N PHE A 138 -18.08 -9.70 14.95
CA PHE A 138 -16.68 -9.27 14.77
C PHE A 138 -16.29 -9.23 13.29
N PHE A 139 -16.81 -10.17 12.49
CA PHE A 139 -16.65 -10.22 11.04
C PHE A 139 -17.82 -9.54 10.30
N GLY A 140 -18.40 -8.50 10.89
CA GLY A 140 -19.45 -7.69 10.29
C GLY A 140 -18.93 -6.62 9.31
N PRO A 141 -19.79 -5.68 8.89
CA PRO A 141 -19.44 -4.65 7.90
C PRO A 141 -18.35 -3.69 8.41
N GLN A 142 -18.24 -3.50 9.73
CA GLN A 142 -17.23 -2.61 10.32
C GLN A 142 -15.80 -3.10 10.09
N LEU A 143 -15.55 -4.40 10.23
CA LEU A 143 -14.22 -4.97 9.97
C LEU A 143 -13.85 -4.87 8.49
N LEU A 144 -14.83 -5.06 7.59
CA LEU A 144 -14.63 -4.85 6.15
C LEU A 144 -14.29 -3.39 5.83
N LYS A 145 -15.00 -2.41 6.44
CA LYS A 145 -14.68 -0.97 6.33
C LYS A 145 -13.23 -0.70 6.75
N VAL A 146 -12.84 -1.13 7.94
CA VAL A 146 -11.47 -0.96 8.46
C VAL A 146 -10.44 -1.60 7.52
N THR A 147 -10.73 -2.80 7.01
CA THR A 147 -9.84 -3.55 6.12
C THR A 147 -9.59 -2.80 4.80
N MET A 148 -10.61 -2.17 4.23
CA MET A 148 -10.45 -1.34 3.03
C MET A 148 -9.64 -0.08 3.32
N THR A 149 -9.86 0.56 4.48
CA THR A 149 -9.12 1.75 4.94
C THR A 149 -7.61 1.49 5.07
N LEU A 150 -7.20 0.25 5.39
CA LEU A 150 -5.78 -0.12 5.46
C LEU A 150 -5.02 0.12 4.16
N ALA A 151 -5.69 0.16 3.00
CA ALA A 151 -5.06 0.48 1.73
C ALA A 151 -4.40 1.87 1.71
N ALA A 152 -4.99 2.86 2.39
CA ALA A 152 -4.37 4.18 2.55
C ALA A 152 -3.07 4.09 3.37
N ILE A 153 -3.05 3.25 4.41
CA ILE A 153 -1.86 3.02 5.25
C ILE A 153 -0.77 2.29 4.45
N VAL A 154 -1.13 1.26 3.69
CA VAL A 154 -0.22 0.54 2.78
C VAL A 154 0.45 1.51 1.80
N PHE A 155 -0.33 2.43 1.22
CA PHE A 155 0.19 3.47 0.33
C PHE A 155 1.20 4.40 1.02
N LEU A 156 0.86 4.91 2.21
CA LEU A 156 1.74 5.81 2.96
C LEU A 156 3.07 5.14 3.32
N LEU A 157 3.03 3.88 3.80
CA LEU A 157 4.22 3.10 4.15
C LEU A 157 5.08 2.79 2.92
N LEU A 158 4.47 2.37 1.81
CA LEU A 158 5.20 2.12 0.57
C LEU A 158 5.95 3.38 0.09
N LEU A 159 5.31 4.56 0.17
CA LEU A 159 5.95 5.79 -0.25
C LEU A 159 7.00 6.28 0.76
N GLU A 160 6.77 6.13 2.06
CA GLU A 160 7.79 6.45 3.07
C GLU A 160 9.03 5.57 2.90
N GLY A 161 8.84 4.27 2.66
CA GLY A 161 9.88 3.30 2.34
C GLY A 161 10.70 3.67 1.10
N HIS A 162 10.13 4.42 0.15
CA HIS A 162 10.84 4.92 -1.04
C HIS A 162 11.37 6.36 -0.91
N ASN A 163 10.81 7.18 -0.03
CA ASN A 163 11.14 8.60 0.08
C ASN A 163 12.35 8.85 1.00
N TRP A 164 13.55 8.54 0.50
CA TRP A 164 14.81 8.88 1.21
C TRP A 164 15.34 10.30 0.97
N SER A 165 14.47 11.22 0.54
CA SER A 165 14.85 12.63 0.42
C SER A 165 15.22 13.19 1.80
N LYS A 166 16.23 14.07 1.87
CA LYS A 166 16.58 14.74 3.13
C LYS A 166 15.38 15.55 3.63
N ARG A 167 14.97 15.33 4.89
CA ARG A 167 13.94 16.14 5.57
C ARG A 167 14.30 17.62 5.47
N GLY A 168 13.30 18.46 5.15
CA GLY A 168 13.47 19.91 4.98
C GLY A 168 13.85 20.36 3.57
N THR A 169 14.04 19.45 2.60
CA THR A 169 14.16 19.85 1.19
C THR A 169 12.77 20.15 0.59
N PRO A 170 12.65 21.11 -0.34
CA PRO A 170 11.38 21.39 -1.02
C PRO A 170 10.77 20.15 -1.68
N ARG A 171 11.62 19.26 -2.21
CA ARG A 171 11.22 17.98 -2.78
C ARG A 171 10.57 17.05 -1.75
N TYR A 172 11.13 16.94 -0.54
CA TYR A 172 10.55 16.14 0.53
C TYR A 172 9.16 16.66 0.89
N SER A 173 9.02 17.97 1.13
CA SER A 173 7.75 18.58 1.49
C SER A 173 6.68 18.41 0.41
N TYR A 174 7.06 18.55 -0.86
CA TYR A 174 6.16 18.30 -1.99
C TYR A 174 5.70 16.84 -2.02
N ILE A 175 6.61 15.87 -1.96
CA ILE A 175 6.27 14.44 -1.98
C ILE A 175 5.37 14.07 -0.80
N THR A 176 5.69 14.52 0.42
CA THR A 176 4.87 14.24 1.60
C THR A 176 3.49 14.89 1.53
N SER A 177 3.38 16.09 0.97
CA SER A 177 2.09 16.76 0.81
C SER A 177 1.22 16.06 -0.23
N THR A 178 1.79 15.66 -1.38
CA THR A 178 1.07 14.88 -2.39
C THR A 178 0.64 13.53 -1.82
N CYS A 179 1.53 12.84 -1.11
CA CYS A 179 1.23 11.57 -0.46
C CYS A 179 0.07 11.66 0.54
N ALA A 180 0.06 12.70 1.37
CA ALA A 180 -1.01 12.91 2.33
C ALA A 180 -2.36 13.17 1.62
N LYS A 181 -2.36 13.98 0.55
CA LYS A 181 -3.57 14.24 -0.25
C LYS A 181 -4.10 12.95 -0.87
N THR A 182 -3.23 12.18 -1.51
CA THR A 182 -3.60 10.91 -2.12
C THR A 182 -4.08 9.88 -1.09
N GLY A 183 -3.45 9.84 0.09
CA GLY A 183 -3.94 9.02 1.21
C GLY A 183 -5.35 9.40 1.64
N ILE A 184 -5.68 10.70 1.68
CA ILE A 184 -7.04 11.19 1.98
C ILE A 184 -8.02 10.80 0.88
N GLU A 185 -7.66 10.93 -0.41
CA GLU A 185 -8.52 10.51 -1.53
C GLU A 185 -8.85 9.00 -1.47
N LEU A 186 -7.91 8.17 -1.02
CA LEU A 186 -8.15 6.74 -0.75
C LEU A 186 -9.16 6.54 0.40
N LEU A 187 -9.03 7.31 1.48
CA LEU A 187 -9.99 7.25 2.60
C LEU A 187 -11.41 7.67 2.16
N ASP A 188 -11.52 8.73 1.36
CA ASP A 188 -12.80 9.19 0.82
C ASP A 188 -13.42 8.14 -0.10
N SER A 189 -12.60 7.42 -0.88
CA SER A 189 -13.07 6.32 -1.73
C SER A 189 -13.60 5.13 -0.91
N VAL A 190 -12.98 4.84 0.23
CA VAL A 190 -13.48 3.84 1.19
C VAL A 190 -14.76 4.33 1.89
N ALA A 191 -14.85 5.61 2.23
CA ALA A 191 -16.06 6.20 2.79
C ALA A 191 -17.23 6.10 1.79
N LEU A 192 -16.97 6.32 0.50
CA LEU A 192 -17.95 6.15 -0.57
C LEU A 192 -18.41 4.69 -0.68
N LEU A 193 -17.48 3.72 -0.66
CA LEU A 193 -17.81 2.28 -0.63
C LEU A 193 -18.58 1.89 0.63
N SER A 194 -18.34 2.56 1.75
CA SER A 194 -19.02 2.28 3.01
C SER A 194 -20.51 2.60 2.97
N ILE A 195 -20.96 3.49 2.07
CA ILE A 195 -22.39 3.75 1.82
C ILE A 195 -23.09 2.48 1.32
N LEU A 196 -22.38 1.63 0.55
CA LEU A 196 -22.92 0.36 0.06
C LEU A 196 -23.02 -0.71 1.16
N LEU A 197 -22.43 -0.48 2.34
CA LEU A 197 -22.45 -1.37 3.50
C LEU A 197 -23.51 -0.99 4.54
N ASP A 198 -24.14 0.17 4.44
CA ASP A 198 -25.16 0.61 5.39
C ASP A 198 -26.55 0.00 5.06
N ASP A 199 -27.44 -0.07 6.04
CA ASP A 199 -28.70 -0.84 6.06
C ASP A 199 -29.76 -0.43 5.00
N HIS A 200 -29.52 0.63 4.22
CA HIS A 200 -30.44 1.10 3.18
C HIS A 200 -29.88 0.98 1.74
N PRO A 201 -29.28 -0.15 1.31
CA PRO A 201 -28.81 -0.31 -0.06
C PRO A 201 -29.97 -0.57 -1.04
N HIS A 202 -31.21 -0.67 -0.54
CA HIS A 202 -32.43 -0.92 -1.29
C HIS A 202 -32.97 0.32 -2.02
N ASP A 203 -32.61 1.52 -1.55
CA ASP A 203 -32.98 2.77 -2.22
C ASP A 203 -32.02 3.14 -3.37
N LEU A 204 -30.87 2.43 -3.46
CA LEU A 204 -29.93 2.61 -4.55
C LEU A 204 -30.24 1.68 -5.72
N THR A 205 -30.59 2.27 -6.86
CA THR A 205 -30.65 1.59 -8.15
C THR A 205 -29.34 0.87 -8.44
N GLY A 206 -29.38 -0.33 -9.05
CA GLY A 206 -28.18 -1.09 -9.39
C GLY A 206 -27.11 -0.27 -10.13
N GLY A 207 -27.53 0.60 -11.06
CA GLY A 207 -26.62 1.51 -11.76
C GLY A 207 -25.89 2.52 -10.86
N MET A 208 -26.49 2.98 -9.75
CA MET A 208 -25.78 3.82 -8.78
C MET A 208 -24.73 3.03 -8.00
N LYS A 209 -24.99 1.76 -7.69
CA LYS A 209 -24.02 0.89 -7.01
C LYS A 209 -22.79 0.65 -7.90
N ASP A 210 -23.02 0.34 -9.17
CA ASP A 210 -21.95 0.14 -10.16
C ASP A 210 -21.17 1.44 -10.40
N LEU A 211 -21.83 2.59 -10.41
CA LEU A 211 -21.18 3.90 -10.51
C LEU A 211 -20.28 4.18 -9.30
N ILE A 212 -20.79 3.97 -8.09
CA ILE A 212 -20.02 4.14 -6.84
C ILE A 212 -18.80 3.23 -6.85
N LEU A 213 -19.00 1.95 -7.19
CA LEU A 213 -17.92 0.97 -7.25
C LEU A 213 -16.88 1.32 -8.32
N GLY A 214 -17.33 1.77 -9.50
CA GLY A 214 -16.45 2.19 -10.58
C GLY A 214 -15.62 3.43 -10.24
N ILE A 215 -16.24 4.45 -9.64
CA ILE A 215 -15.55 5.67 -9.19
C ILE A 215 -14.54 5.34 -8.10
N ALA A 216 -14.94 4.56 -7.09
CA ALA A 216 -14.03 4.15 -6.02
C ALA A 216 -12.86 3.33 -6.57
N ALA A 217 -13.13 2.35 -7.45
CA ALA A 217 -12.09 1.55 -8.11
C ALA A 217 -11.09 2.43 -8.86
N PHE A 218 -11.55 3.38 -9.66
CA PHE A 218 -10.70 4.31 -10.39
C PHE A 218 -9.81 5.14 -9.43
N ASN A 219 -10.38 5.62 -8.33
CA ASN A 219 -9.62 6.36 -7.31
C ASN A 219 -8.55 5.52 -6.61
N PHE A 220 -8.70 4.20 -6.51
CA PHE A 220 -7.63 3.34 -6.01
C PHE A 220 -6.43 3.24 -6.97
N PHE A 221 -6.64 3.42 -8.28
CA PHE A 221 -5.57 3.38 -9.29
C PHE A 221 -4.85 4.73 -9.46
N LEU A 222 -5.52 5.86 -9.18
CA LEU A 222 -4.98 7.22 -9.26
C LEU A 222 -3.67 7.50 -8.49
N PRO A 223 -3.39 6.88 -7.33
CA PRO A 223 -2.12 7.03 -6.61
C PRO A 223 -0.87 6.51 -7.35
N ALA A 224 -1.06 5.84 -8.51
CA ALA A 224 -0.01 5.26 -9.35
C ALA A 224 0.65 6.26 -10.31
#